data_AF-A0A161Y7G3-F1
#
_entry.id   AF-A0A161Y7G3-F1
#
_cell.length_a   1.000
_cell.length_b   1.000
_cell.length_c   1.000
_cell.angle_alpha   90.00
_cell.angle_beta   90.00
_cell.angle_gamma   90.00
#
_symmetry.space_group_name_H-M   'P 1'
#
loop_
_entity.id
_entity.type
_entity.pdbx_description
1 polymer ?
#
loop_
_entity_poly.entity_id
_entity_poly.type
_entity_poly.pdbx_seq_one_letter_code
_entity_poly.pdbx_strand_id
1 'polypeptide(L)' 'MANKAFETIVESFNAQLDVLNNNGYSIYDADNPDYFILRARYNGENDQIEFETVLDPNRKEEV' A
#
# COMPACT_ATOMS: atom_id res chain seq x y z
N MET A 1 15.36 6.19 -14.18
CA MET A 1 14.08 5.66 -14.71
C MET A 1 14.01 4.20 -14.33
N ALA A 2 12.96 3.78 -13.61
CA ALA A 2 12.71 2.36 -13.44
C ALA A 2 12.47 1.72 -14.82
N ASN A 3 12.81 0.44 -14.98
CA ASN A 3 12.50 -0.23 -16.23
C ASN A 3 10.97 -0.48 -16.30
N LYS A 4 10.44 -0.54 -17.52
CA LYS A 4 8.99 -0.73 -17.77
C LYS A 4 8.42 -2.01 -17.12
N ALA A 5 9.22 -3.07 -16.98
CA ALA A 5 8.78 -4.29 -16.32
C ALA A 5 8.57 -4.06 -14.81
N PHE A 6 9.45 -3.31 -14.17
CA PHE A 6 9.32 -2.95 -12.75
C PHE A 6 8.09 -2.05 -12.53
N GLU A 7 7.88 -1.03 -13.37
CA GLU A 7 6.69 -0.19 -13.32
C GLU A 7 5.40 -1.02 -13.44
N THR A 8 5.37 -1.97 -14.39
CA THR A 8 4.24 -2.89 -14.57
C THR A 8 3.99 -3.76 -13.34
N ILE A 9 5.04 -4.21 -12.64
CA ILE A 9 4.90 -4.99 -11.40
C ILE A 9 4.28 -4.12 -10.30
N VAL A 10 4.73 -2.87 -10.14
CA VAL A 10 4.17 -1.94 -9.14
C VAL A 10 2.70 -1.63 -9.45
N GLU A 11 2.34 -1.42 -10.71
CA GLU A 11 0.95 -1.21 -11.12
C GLU A 11 0.08 -2.45 -10.85
N SER A 12 0.57 -3.65 -11.15
CA SER A 12 -0.13 -4.91 -10.84
C SER A 12 -0.34 -5.12 -9.34
N PHE A 13 0.64 -4.73 -8.52
CA PHE A 13 0.51 -4.77 -7.07
C PHE A 13 -0.53 -3.76 -6.56
N ASN A 14 -0.54 -2.54 -7.09
CA ASN A 14 -1.55 -1.54 -6.74
C ASN A 14 -2.98 -1.98 -7.11
N ALA A 15 -3.16 -2.64 -8.27
CA ALA A 15 -4.47 -3.20 -8.64
C ALA A 15 -4.97 -4.26 -7.62
N GLN A 16 -4.06 -5.04 -7.04
CA GLN A 16 -4.40 -5.99 -5.97
C GLN A 16 -4.77 -5.27 -4.67
N LEU A 17 -4.02 -4.24 -4.27
CA LEU A 17 -4.34 -3.41 -3.11
C LEU A 17 -5.71 -2.75 -3.24
N ASP A 18 -6.04 -2.20 -4.41
CA ASP A 18 -7.35 -1.59 -4.66
C ASP A 18 -8.50 -2.58 -4.47
N VAL A 19 -8.35 -3.82 -4.98
CA VAL A 19 -9.36 -4.86 -4.79
C VAL A 19 -9.50 -5.21 -3.31
N LEU A 20 -8.39 -5.38 -2.58
CA LEU A 20 -8.41 -5.72 -1.15
C LEU A 20 -9.08 -4.62 -0.32
N ASN A 21 -8.62 -3.37 -0.48
CA ASN A 21 -9.12 -2.21 0.27
C ASN A 21 -10.63 -2.00 0.03
N ASN A 22 -11.08 -2.11 -1.22
CA ASN A 22 -12.51 -1.96 -1.56
C ASN A 22 -13.41 -3.06 -0.99
N ASN A 23 -12.84 -4.22 -0.64
CA ASN A 23 -13.57 -5.34 -0.05
C ASN A 23 -13.36 -5.46 1.47
N GLY A 24 -12.72 -4.48 2.11
CA GLY A 24 -12.49 -4.47 3.56
C GLY A 24 -11.38 -5.40 4.04
N TYR A 25 -10.48 -5.82 3.14
CA TYR A 25 -9.33 -6.67 3.44
C TYR A 25 -8.02 -5.88 3.44
N SER A 26 -8.05 -4.65 3.97
CA SER A 26 -6.91 -3.74 3.97
C SER A 26 -5.67 -4.35 4.65
N ILE A 27 -4.50 -4.10 4.07
CA ILE A 27 -3.21 -4.54 4.65
C ILE A 27 -2.70 -3.43 5.56
N TYR A 28 -2.68 -3.70 6.87
CA TYR A 28 -2.28 -2.73 7.88
C TYR A 28 -0.76 -2.69 8.08
N ASP A 29 -0.26 -1.51 8.43
CA ASP A 29 1.11 -1.32 8.88
C ASP A 29 1.30 -2.06 10.22
N ALA A 30 2.34 -2.89 10.31
CA ALA A 30 2.60 -3.71 11.49
C ALA A 30 3.09 -2.86 12.68
N ASP A 31 3.80 -1.76 12.41
CA ASP A 31 4.34 -0.87 13.43
C ASP A 31 3.32 0.22 13.80
N ASN A 32 2.39 0.55 12.90
CA ASN A 32 1.32 1.50 13.13
C ASN A 32 -0.04 0.97 12.66
N PRO A 33 -0.69 0.11 13.46
CA PRO A 33 -1.90 -0.60 13.05
C PRO A 33 -3.09 0.32 12.71
N ASP A 34 -3.09 1.57 13.16
CA ASP A 34 -4.14 2.54 12.79
C ASP A 34 -4.13 2.87 11.29
N TYR A 35 -3.06 2.53 10.57
CA TYR A 35 -2.90 2.85 9.15
C TYR A 35 -2.88 1.59 8.30
N PHE A 36 -3.46 1.69 7.10
CA PHE A 36 -3.36 0.66 6.07
C PHE A 36 -2.73 1.19 4.80
N ILE A 37 -2.15 0.28 4.01
CA ILE A 37 -1.51 0.58 2.74
C ILE A 37 -2.57 0.88 1.69
N LEU A 38 -2.59 2.11 1.19
CA LEU A 38 -3.41 2.52 0.07
C LEU A 38 -2.77 2.09 -1.26
N ARG A 39 -1.47 2.37 -1.42
CA ARG A 39 -0.72 2.09 -2.65
C ARG A 39 0.78 2.02 -2.41
N ALA A 40 1.49 1.37 -3.31
CA ALA A 40 2.93 1.44 -3.45
C ALA A 40 3.33 2.42 -4.56
N ARG A 41 4.45 3.13 -4.35
CA ARG A 41 5.12 3.93 -5.37
C ARG A 41 6.62 3.67 -5.35
N TYR A 42 7.24 3.79 -6.50
CA TYR A 42 8.69 3.75 -6.60
C TYR A 42 9.26 5.17 -6.47
N ASN A 43 10.14 5.37 -5.50
CA ASN A 43 10.94 6.57 -5.39
C ASN A 43 12.29 6.35 -6.10
N GLY A 44 12.42 6.95 -7.28
CA GLY A 44 13.65 6.84 -8.08
C GLY A 44 14.84 7.64 -7.58
N GLU A 45 14.66 8.54 -6.60
CA GLU A 45 15.77 9.27 -5.96
C GLU A 45 16.48 8.39 -4.95
N ASN A 46 15.70 7.58 -4.21
CA ASN A 46 16.20 6.73 -3.13
C ASN A 46 16.33 5.25 -3.53
N ASP A 47 15.94 4.88 -4.75
CA ASP A 47 15.88 3.48 -5.24
C ASP A 47 15.08 2.57 -4.29
N GLN A 48 13.92 3.05 -3.86
CA GLN A 48 13.09 2.40 -2.84
C GLN A 48 11.61 2.36 -3.23
N ILE A 49 10.91 1.35 -2.71
CA ILE A 49 9.45 1.31 -2.73
C ILE A 49 8.97 2.00 -1.46
N GLU A 50 8.09 2.98 -1.63
CA GLU A 50 7.42 3.68 -0.56
C GLU A 50 5.94 3.31 -0.57
N PHE A 51 5.37 3.16 0.62
CA PHE A 51 3.93 2.92 0.78
C PHE A 51 3.24 4.22 1.16
N GLU A 52 2.18 4.54 0.45
CA GLU A 52 1.22 5.54 0.88
C GLU A 52 0.22 4.84 1.81
N THR A 53 0.09 5.34 3.03
CA THR A 53 -0.79 4.79 4.04
C THR A 53 -1.89 5.77 4.42
N VAL A 54 -3.03 5.25 4.84
CA VAL A 54 -4.20 6.03 5.25
C VAL A 54 -4.68 5.54 6.61
N LEU A 55 -5.02 6.49 7.49
CA LEU A 55 -5.63 6.22 8.78
C LEU A 55 -6.99 5.53 8.57
N ASP A 56 -7.21 4.41 9.24
CA ASP A 56 -8.52 3.76 9.33
C ASP A 56 -9.27 4.29 10.56
N PRO A 57 -10.20 5.25 10.40
CA PRO A 57 -10.95 5.80 11.53
C PRO A 57 -11.93 4.81 12.14
N ASN A 58 -12.17 3.66 11.48
CA ASN A 58 -13.12 2.65 11.92
C ASN A 58 -12.44 1.43 12.54
N ARG A 59 -11.10 1.39 12.57
CA ARG A 59 -10.37 0.34 13.28
C ARG A 59 -10.66 0.48 14.77
N LYS A 60 -11.56 -0.38 15.26
CA LYS A 60 -11.70 -0.60 16.69
C LYS A 60 -10.58 -1.56 17.07
N GLU A 61 -9.75 -1.19 18.04
CA GLU A 61 -8.85 -2.16 18.67
C GLU A 61 -9.72 -3.36 19.06
N GLU A 62 -9.47 -4.52 18.44
CA GLU A 62 -10.06 -5.77 18.90
C GLU A 62 -9.45 -6.04 20.28
N VAL A 63 -10.27 -5.86 21.32
CA VAL A 63 -9.95 -6.09 22.73
C VAL A 63 -9.84 -7.59 23.01
#